data_AF-A0A381SGN5-F1
#
_entry.id   AF-A0A381SGN5-F1
#
_cell.length_a   1.000
_cell.length_b   1.000
_cell.length_c   1.000
_cell.angle_alpha   90.00
_cell.angle_beta   90.00
_cell.angle_gamma   90.00
#
_symmetry.space_group_name_H-M   'P 1'
#
loop_
_entity.id
_entity.type
_entity.pdbx_description
1 polymer ?
#
loop_
_entity_poly.entity_id
_entity_poly.type
_entity_poly.pdbx_seq_one_letter_code
_entity_poly.pdbx_strand_id
1 'polypeptide(L)' 'MIRGGNDYRISRPARPEDVITTSWEITQIRERHDADGVPLLIVVAEAVYAAADGGQIASNTETLIYRPMKSSP' A
#
# COMPACT_ATOMS: atom_id res chain seq x y z
N MET A 1 6.36 4.88 10.12
CA MET A 1 5.29 4.60 9.15
C MET A 1 4.28 3.68 9.83
N ILE A 2 3.00 3.99 9.73
CA ILE A 2 1.89 3.22 10.27
C ILE A 2 1.11 2.65 9.08
N ARG A 3 0.70 1.38 9.15
CA ARG A 3 -0.22 0.82 8.14
C ARG A 3 -1.64 1.26 8.50
N GLY A 4 -2.23 2.10 7.65
CA GLY A 4 -3.60 2.60 7.81
C GLY A 4 -4.66 1.60 7.36
N GLY A 5 -4.28 0.62 6.53
CA GLY A 5 -5.16 -0.48 6.12
C GLY A 5 -4.76 -1.07 4.77
N ASN A 6 -5.36 -2.20 4.45
CA ASN A 6 -5.23 -2.90 3.19
C ASN A 6 -6.60 -3.41 2.73
N ASP A 7 -6.92 -3.22 1.45
CA ASP A 7 -8.06 -3.85 0.78
C ASP A 7 -7.53 -4.80 -0.30
N TYR A 8 -7.52 -6.09 0.02
CA TYR A 8 -7.07 -7.14 -0.90
C TYR A 8 -8.24 -7.72 -1.68
N ARG A 9 -8.07 -7.85 -3.00
CA ARG A 9 -8.95 -8.68 -3.84
C ARG A 9 -8.14 -9.81 -4.44
N ILE A 10 -8.56 -11.05 -4.18
CA ILE A 10 -7.91 -12.25 -4.69
C ILE A 10 -8.73 -12.76 -5.87
N SER A 11 -8.14 -12.72 -7.07
CA SER A 11 -8.79 -13.18 -8.30
C SER A 11 -8.68 -14.70 -8.46
N ARG A 12 -7.55 -15.28 -8.01
CA ARG A 12 -7.32 -16.73 -7.96
C ARG A 12 -6.28 -17.07 -6.88
N PRO A 13 -6.23 -18.31 -6.38
CA PRO A 13 -5.11 -18.78 -5.57
C PRO A 13 -3.78 -18.67 -6.34
N ALA A 14 -2.70 -18.34 -5.62
CA ALA A 14 -1.35 -18.49 -6.13
C ALA A 14 -0.98 -19.98 -6.22
N ARG A 15 -0.20 -20.34 -7.24
CA ARG A 15 0.31 -21.69 -7.47
C ARG A 15 1.81 -21.75 -7.20
N PRO A 16 2.38 -22.93 -6.87
CA PRO A 16 3.81 -23.07 -6.61
C PRO A 16 4.72 -22.60 -7.76
N GLU A 17 4.22 -22.70 -8.99
CA GLU A 17 4.93 -22.31 -10.22
C GLU A 17 4.77 -20.83 -10.61
N ASP A 18 3.92 -20.06 -9.92
CA ASP A 18 3.70 -18.66 -10.27
C ASP A 18 4.96 -17.82 -9.98
N VAL A 19 5.52 -17.20 -11.03
CA VAL A 19 6.46 -16.08 -10.87
C VAL A 19 5.63 -14.79 -10.80
N ILE A 20 5.50 -14.23 -9.60
CA ILE A 20 4.65 -13.06 -9.37
C ILE A 20 5.42 -11.77 -9.68
N THR A 21 4.89 -10.99 -10.61
CA THR A 21 5.31 -9.61 -10.90
C THR A 21 4.33 -8.64 -10.27
N THR A 22 4.84 -7.55 -9.69
CA THR A 22 4.02 -6.51 -9.06
C THR A 22 4.22 -5.18 -9.79
N SER A 23 3.13 -4.55 -10.19
CA SER A 23 3.11 -3.12 -10.56
C SER A 23 2.36 -2.35 -9.48
N TRP A 24 2.77 -1.10 -9.24
CA TRP A 24 2.11 -0.25 -8.26
C TRP A 24 2.16 1.21 -8.67
N GLU A 25 1.20 1.97 -8.17
CA GLU A 25 1.15 3.42 -8.30
C GLU A 25 0.65 4.07 -7.01
N ILE A 26 1.11 5.30 -6.74
CA ILE A 26 0.53 6.13 -5.69
C ILE A 26 -0.65 6.88 -6.30
N THR A 27 -1.86 6.52 -5.88
CA THR A 27 -3.09 7.15 -6.39
C THR A 27 -3.50 8.37 -5.57
N GLN A 28 -3.01 8.49 -4.33
CA GLN A 28 -3.35 9.62 -3.49
C GLN A 28 -2.26 9.98 -2.48
N ILE A 29 -2.05 11.28 -2.26
CA ILE A 29 -1.29 11.84 -1.13
C ILE A 29 -2.11 12.95 -0.49
N ARG A 30 -2.31 12.92 0.83
CA ARG A 30 -3.02 13.95 1.60
C ARG A 30 -2.31 14.23 2.92
N GLU A 31 -2.33 15.47 3.35
CA GLU A 31 -1.89 15.87 4.69
C GLU A 31 -3.07 15.94 5.66
N ARG A 32 -2.83 15.51 6.90
CA ARG A 32 -3.71 15.66 8.06
C ARG A 32 -2.88 16.04 9.28
N HIS A 33 -3.55 16.44 10.34
CA HIS A 33 -2.91 16.68 11.63
C HIS A 33 -3.53 15.74 12.67
N ASP A 34 -2.72 15.22 13.59
CA ASP A 34 -3.24 14.50 14.74
C ASP A 34 -3.82 15.46 15.79
N ALA A 35 -4.29 14.92 16.92
CA ALA A 35 -4.90 15.70 18.00
C ALA A 35 -3.95 16.75 18.61
N ASP A 36 -2.64 16.52 18.53
CA ASP A 36 -1.59 17.41 19.05
C ASP A 36 -1.10 18.39 17.98
N GLY A 37 -1.70 18.40 16.79
CA GLY A 37 -1.28 19.25 15.68
C GLY A 37 0.00 18.78 15.00
N VAL A 38 0.40 17.52 15.15
CA VAL A 38 1.55 16.96 14.43
C VAL A 38 1.10 16.56 13.01
N PRO A 39 1.83 16.98 11.95
CA PRO A 39 1.44 16.63 10.60
C PRO A 39 1.59 15.13 10.35
N LEU A 40 0.66 14.59 9.57
CA LEU A 40 0.57 13.23 9.09
C LEU A 40 0.45 13.26 7.57
N LEU A 41 1.30 12.50 6.87
CA LEU A 41 1.16 12.27 5.45
C LEU A 41 0.45 10.94 5.21
N ILE A 42 -0.77 10.99 4.67
CA ILE A 42 -1.56 9.82 4.29
C ILE A 42 -1.33 9.57 2.80
N VAL A 43 -0.80 8.40 2.48
CA VAL A 43 -0.51 7.96 1.11
C VAL A 43 -1.36 6.74 0.80
N VAL A 44 -2.05 6.74 -0.33
CA VAL A 44 -2.76 5.56 -0.85
C VAL A 44 -2.00 5.08 -2.08
N ALA A 45 -1.70 3.79 -2.09
CA ALA A 45 -1.07 3.10 -3.20
C ALA A 45 -1.94 1.93 -3.66
N GLU A 46 -1.99 1.72 -4.96
CA GLU A 46 -2.67 0.58 -5.57
C GLU A 46 -1.63 -0.32 -6.23
N ALA A 47 -1.71 -1.62 -5.92
CA ALA A 47 -0.80 -2.63 -6.44
C ALA A 47 -1.59 -3.74 -7.14
N VAL A 48 -1.04 -4.21 -8.25
CA VAL A 48 -1.52 -5.39 -8.98
C VAL A 48 -0.43 -6.45 -8.95
N TYR A 49 -0.82 -7.66 -8.55
CA TYR A 49 0.03 -8.85 -8.55
C TYR A 49 -0.43 -9.77 -9.68
N ALA A 50 0.44 -10.00 -10.66
CA ALA A 50 0.17 -10.88 -11.80
C ALA A 50 1.22 -11.97 -11.90
N ALA A 51 0.85 -13.15 -12.36
CA ALA A 51 1.81 -14.14 -12.83
C ALA A 51 2.53 -13.62 -14.08
N ALA A 52 3.76 -14.06 -14.30
CA ALA A 52 4.59 -13.64 -15.43
C ALA A 52 3.96 -13.97 -16.80
N ASP A 53 3.00 -14.89 -16.85
CA ASP A 53 2.18 -15.21 -18.03
C ASP A 53 1.02 -14.23 -18.28
N GLY A 54 0.84 -13.23 -17.41
CA GLY A 54 -0.14 -12.16 -17.52
C GLY A 54 -1.42 -12.36 -16.70
N GLY A 55 -1.59 -13.52 -16.04
CA GLY A 55 -2.78 -13.76 -15.22
C GLY A 55 -2.76 -12.99 -13.89
N GLN A 56 -3.71 -12.08 -13.65
CA GLN A 56 -3.83 -11.40 -12.36
C GLN A 56 -4.15 -12.39 -11.24
N ILE A 57 -3.37 -12.33 -10.17
CA ILE A 57 -3.52 -13.15 -8.95
C ILE A 57 -4.31 -12.37 -7.90
N ALA A 58 -3.90 -11.12 -7.65
CA ALA A 58 -4.52 -10.27 -6.65
C ALA A 58 -4.30 -8.79 -6.96
N SER A 59 -5.06 -7.94 -6.26
CA SER A 59 -4.78 -6.50 -6.13
C SER A 59 -4.84 -6.09 -4.66
N ASN A 60 -4.16 -4.99 -4.33
CA ASN A 60 -4.16 -4.40 -3.00
C ASN A 60 -4.25 -2.88 -3.11
N THR A 61 -5.22 -2.29 -2.41
CA THR A 61 -5.20 -0.86 -2.10
C THR A 61 -4.67 -0.70 -0.68
N GLU A 62 -3.51 -0.08 -0.54
CA GLU A 62 -2.85 0.13 0.76
C GLU A 62 -2.91 1.61 1.16
N THR A 63 -3.24 1.86 2.43
CA THR A 63 -3.08 3.17 3.06
C THR A 63 -1.87 3.16 3.97
N LEU A 64 -0.92 4.06 3.72
CA LEU A 64 0.28 4.29 4.51
C LEU A 64 0.19 5.66 5.19
N ILE A 65 0.52 5.72 6.48
CA ILE A 65 0.54 6.97 7.23
C ILE A 65 1.97 7.24 7.72
N TYR A 66 2.55 8.34 7.27
CA TYR A 66 3.84 8.82 7.73
C TYR A 66 3.64 9.91 8.77
N ARG A 67 4.27 9.75 9.93
CA ARG A 67 4.38 10.75 10.98
C ARG A 67 5.86 11.12 11.09
N PRO A 68 6.22 12.40 11.26
CA PRO A 68 7.58 12.80 11.59
C PRO A 68 8.06 12.04 12.83
N MET A 69 9.31 11.57 12.81
CA MET A 69 9.93 11.12 14.05
C MET A 69 10.17 12.35 14.93
N LYS A 70 9.90 12.24 16.24
CA LYS A 70 10.44 13.25 17.18
C LYS A 70 11.96 13.24 17.01
N SER A 71 12.56 14.38 16.70
CA SER A 71 14.00 14.54 16.85
C SER A 71 14.33 14.33 18.32
N SER A 72 15.22 13.38 18.62
CA SER A 72 15.83 13.32 19.96
C SER A 72 16.55 14.64 20.22
N PRO A 73 16.44 15.21 21.43
CA PRO A 73 17.23 16.39 21.80
C PRO A 73 18.73 16.12 21.79
#